data_AF-A0A7Z9A505-F1
#
_entry.id   AF-A0A7Z9A505-F1
#
_cell.length_a   1.000
_cell.length_b   1.000
_cell.length_c   1.000
_cell.angle_alpha   90.00
_cell.angle_beta   90.00
_cell.angle_gamma   90.00
#
_symmetry.space_group_name_H-M   'P 1'
#
loop_
_entity.id
_entity.type
_entity.pdbx_description
1 polymer ?
#
loop_
_entity_poly.entity_id
_entity_poly.type
_entity_poly.pdbx_seq_one_letter_code
_entity_poly.pdbx_strand_id
1 'polypeptide(L)'
;MMTSEITRRAALSLVGAGTTVFLSACAATNVFVGTQEDASSPSASPKDYKGEAKLEEYDTSAGTFEPATHDTPPKNVPKPIKPKNADEDSVAGLYSSIAFLGAAITYAFTTGDTTYVQDSAFNEATKKEIINNRVVRKTAEGKHWEADIKLVYSLDTSEPTKEGDEYTWPYQGISRHGAYYVEVDGPKTSVNFISESSQETITPGRIKAKHTGGHWVISFETDESASPSASSSRSSSI
;
A
#
# COMPACT_ATOMS: atom_id res chain seq x y z
N MET A 1 6.75 -51.69 36.27
CA MET A 1 7.22 -51.08 37.53
C MET A 1 8.25 -50.03 37.17
N MET A 2 8.22 -48.89 37.88
CA MET A 2 9.06 -47.67 37.74
C MET A 2 8.69 -46.73 36.59
N THR A 3 8.44 -45.43 36.77
CA THR A 3 7.86 -44.59 37.85
C THR A 3 7.75 -43.20 37.22
N SER A 4 6.58 -42.56 37.32
CA SER A 4 6.39 -41.15 36.95
C SER A 4 7.02 -40.23 37.99
N GLU A 5 7.67 -39.15 37.54
CA GLU A 5 8.00 -38.00 38.38
C GLU A 5 7.35 -36.75 37.78
N ILE A 6 6.39 -36.19 38.52
CA ILE A 6 5.73 -34.91 38.27
C ILE A 6 6.24 -33.97 39.36
N THR A 7 7.05 -32.97 39.00
CA THR A 7 7.51 -31.95 39.95
C THR A 7 6.61 -30.72 39.89
N ARG A 8 6.09 -30.35 41.06
CA ARG A 8 5.17 -29.25 41.34
C ARG A 8 5.90 -27.93 41.60
N ARG A 9 5.22 -26.84 41.19
CA ARG A 9 5.10 -25.50 41.81
C ARG A 9 6.37 -24.72 42.21
N ALA A 10 6.52 -23.54 41.61
CA ALA A 10 6.96 -22.34 42.33
C ALA A 10 6.06 -21.17 41.89
N ALA A 11 5.36 -20.59 42.87
CA ALA A 11 4.66 -19.32 42.77
C ALA A 11 5.59 -18.24 43.33
N LEU A 12 5.63 -17.06 42.70
CA LEU A 12 6.13 -15.83 43.31
C LEU A 12 5.34 -14.66 42.75
N SER A 13 4.46 -14.15 43.60
CA SER A 13 3.76 -12.89 43.50
C SER A 13 4.76 -11.75 43.70
N LEU A 14 4.71 -10.70 42.87
CA LEU A 14 5.24 -9.39 43.26
C LEU A 14 4.20 -8.30 43.01
N VAL A 15 3.88 -7.64 44.11
CA VAL A 15 3.09 -6.43 44.25
C VAL A 15 3.98 -5.22 43.96
N GLY A 16 3.44 -4.22 43.27
CA GLY A 16 3.94 -2.84 43.21
C GLY A 16 2.89 -1.98 42.51
N ALA A 17 1.98 -1.33 43.24
CA ALA A 17 2.13 0.01 43.83
C ALA A 17 2.43 1.07 42.77
N GLY A 18 1.42 1.89 42.49
CA GLY A 18 1.39 2.85 41.38
C GLY A 18 1.95 4.23 41.71
N THR A 19 1.82 5.14 40.75
CA THR A 19 1.67 6.59 40.94
C THR A 19 1.25 7.22 39.62
N THR A 20 0.11 7.89 39.61
CA THR A 20 -0.32 8.88 38.61
C THR A 20 0.55 10.13 38.74
N VAL A 21 1.13 10.62 37.65
CA VAL A 21 1.77 11.94 37.61
C VAL A 21 0.85 12.92 36.88
N PHE A 22 0.54 14.00 37.59
CA PHE A 22 -0.38 15.07 37.22
C PHE A 22 0.17 15.95 36.09
N LEU A 23 -0.74 16.40 35.21
CA LEU A 23 -0.54 17.51 34.27
C LEU A 23 -0.34 18.80 35.06
N SER A 24 0.84 19.40 34.98
CA SER A 24 1.08 20.76 35.46
C SER A 24 0.95 21.73 34.29
N ALA A 25 -0.17 22.47 34.29
CA ALA A 25 -0.36 23.66 33.47
C ALA A 25 0.28 24.85 34.19
N CYS A 26 1.30 25.46 33.59
CA CYS A 26 1.76 26.79 33.97
C CYS A 26 1.30 27.78 32.90
N ALA A 27 0.18 28.46 33.19
CA ALA A 27 -0.14 29.73 32.57
C ALA A 27 0.79 30.79 33.16
N ALA A 28 1.64 31.39 32.33
CA ALA A 28 2.31 32.64 32.66
C ALA A 28 1.82 33.71 31.68
N THR A 29 0.96 34.58 32.19
CA THR A 29 0.54 35.81 31.52
C THR A 29 1.68 36.81 31.60
N ASN A 30 2.44 36.98 30.52
CA ASN A 30 3.34 38.12 30.37
C ASN A 30 2.79 39.02 29.25
N VAL A 31 2.22 40.14 29.67
CA VAL A 31 2.02 41.31 28.81
C VAL A 31 3.38 42.00 28.69
N PHE A 32 3.94 42.00 27.48
CA PHE A 32 4.95 42.99 27.07
C PHE A 32 4.58 43.53 25.68
N VAL A 33 4.43 44.84 25.64
CA VAL A 33 4.20 45.68 24.46
C VAL A 33 5.50 45.79 23.66
N GLY A 34 5.37 45.63 22.35
CA GLY A 34 6.27 46.20 21.34
C GLY A 34 7.50 45.36 21.00
N THR A 35 7.49 44.69 19.84
CA THR A 35 8.15 45.17 18.61
C THR A 35 7.87 44.11 17.53
N GLN A 36 7.59 44.59 16.33
CA GLN A 36 7.38 43.80 15.13
C GLN A 36 8.64 43.00 14.81
N GLU A 37 8.62 41.70 15.10
CA GLU A 37 9.64 40.76 14.66
C GLU A 37 8.96 39.57 13.98
N ASP A 38 9.43 39.34 12.77
CA ASP A 38 9.02 38.35 11.78
C ASP A 38 8.81 36.98 12.41
N ALA A 39 7.55 36.54 12.52
CA ALA A 39 7.22 35.18 12.90
C ALA A 39 7.49 34.27 11.70
N SER A 40 8.78 34.02 11.44
CA SER A 40 9.20 32.82 10.73
C SER A 40 8.58 31.63 11.46
N SER A 41 7.56 31.03 10.84
CA SER A 41 7.03 29.73 11.21
C SER A 41 8.19 28.78 11.51
N PRO A 42 8.09 27.91 12.54
CA PRO A 42 9.08 26.86 12.71
C PRO A 42 9.10 26.05 11.41
N SER A 43 10.18 26.18 10.64
CA SER A 43 10.42 25.35 9.46
C SER A 43 10.33 23.91 9.92
N ALA A 44 9.19 23.27 9.66
CA ALA A 44 9.09 21.83 9.71
C ALA A 44 10.18 21.33 8.78
N SER A 45 11.11 20.52 9.31
CA SER A 45 12.09 19.84 8.47
C SER A 45 11.34 19.18 7.31
N PRO A 46 11.84 19.30 6.06
CA PRO A 46 11.22 18.65 4.91
C PRO A 46 10.96 17.19 5.24
N LYS A 47 9.73 16.74 5.06
CA LYS A 47 9.35 15.35 5.33
C LYS A 47 10.05 14.47 4.30
N ASP A 48 10.78 13.45 4.78
CA ASP A 48 11.45 12.49 3.90
C ASP A 48 10.43 11.48 3.38
N TYR A 49 10.02 11.62 2.12
CA TYR A 49 9.07 10.71 1.46
C TYR A 49 9.75 9.54 0.75
N LYS A 50 11.07 9.37 0.88
CA LYS A 50 11.78 8.26 0.27
C LYS A 50 11.31 6.92 0.87
N GLY A 51 11.12 5.93 0.01
CA GLY A 51 10.71 4.57 0.38
C GLY A 51 9.25 4.25 0.04
N GLU A 52 8.75 3.13 0.57
CA GLU A 52 7.40 2.63 0.29
C GLU A 52 6.33 3.65 0.71
N ALA A 53 5.51 4.08 -0.25
CA ALA A 53 4.33 4.88 0.01
C ALA A 53 3.28 4.02 0.73
N LYS A 54 2.86 4.46 1.92
CA LYS A 54 1.94 3.71 2.79
C LYS A 54 0.69 4.51 3.05
N LEU A 55 -0.45 3.85 2.87
CA LEU A 55 -1.73 4.39 3.31
C LEU A 55 -1.92 4.08 4.79
N GLU A 56 -2.30 5.09 5.57
CA GLU A 56 -2.41 5.00 7.02
C GLU A 56 -3.79 4.53 7.50
N GLU A 57 -4.85 4.89 6.77
CA GLU A 57 -6.23 4.66 7.19
C GLU A 57 -6.96 3.68 6.27
N TYR A 58 -7.62 2.70 6.89
CA TYR A 58 -8.48 1.73 6.23
C TYR A 58 -9.78 1.56 7.03
N ASP A 59 -10.88 1.35 6.33
CA ASP A 59 -12.15 0.98 6.93
C ASP A 59 -12.18 -0.55 7.17
N THR A 60 -12.24 -0.93 8.44
CA THR A 60 -12.27 -2.32 8.93
C THR A 60 -13.65 -2.73 9.44
N SER A 61 -14.69 -1.92 9.17
CA SER A 61 -16.06 -2.17 9.63
C SER A 61 -16.69 -3.47 9.12
N ALA A 62 -16.12 -4.07 8.07
CA ALA A 62 -16.55 -5.36 7.52
C ALA A 62 -16.31 -6.55 8.48
N GLY A 63 -15.48 -6.38 9.50
CA GLY A 63 -15.15 -7.43 10.49
C GLY A 63 -13.67 -7.78 10.52
N THR A 64 -13.31 -8.81 11.27
CA THR A 64 -11.93 -9.31 11.35
C THR A 64 -11.49 -9.86 10.00
N PHE A 65 -10.35 -9.40 9.49
CA PHE A 65 -9.74 -9.91 8.26
C PHE A 65 -9.46 -11.42 8.37
N GLU A 66 -9.92 -12.17 7.39
CA GLU A 66 -9.60 -13.59 7.21
C GLU A 66 -8.71 -13.73 5.95
N PRO A 67 -7.49 -14.25 6.07
CA PRO A 67 -6.61 -14.44 4.92
C PRO A 67 -7.15 -15.53 3.98
N ALA A 68 -6.65 -15.51 2.75
CA ALA A 68 -7.00 -16.53 1.76
C ALA A 68 -6.50 -17.92 2.17
N THR A 69 -7.23 -18.95 1.74
CA THR A 69 -6.85 -20.36 1.90
C THR A 69 -6.84 -21.05 0.53
N HIS A 70 -6.50 -22.33 0.46
CA HIS A 70 -6.65 -23.09 -0.80
C HIS A 70 -8.11 -23.23 -1.24
N ASP A 71 -9.07 -23.09 -0.32
CA ASP A 71 -10.48 -23.38 -0.56
C ASP A 71 -11.35 -22.11 -0.59
N THR A 72 -10.88 -21.02 0.03
CA THR A 72 -11.67 -19.79 0.17
C THR A 72 -10.85 -18.54 -0.14
N PRO A 73 -11.42 -17.55 -0.86
CA PRO A 73 -10.81 -16.23 -1.00
C PRO A 73 -10.72 -15.51 0.36
N PRO A 74 -9.92 -14.43 0.46
CA PRO A 74 -9.85 -13.64 1.68
C PRO A 74 -11.20 -12.98 1.99
N LYS A 75 -11.49 -12.76 3.27
CA LYS A 75 -12.71 -12.07 3.72
C LYS A 75 -12.39 -10.85 4.56
N ASN A 76 -13.32 -9.90 4.56
CA ASN A 76 -13.22 -8.66 5.34
C ASN A 76 -11.92 -7.91 5.08
N VAL A 77 -11.50 -7.85 3.81
CA VAL A 77 -10.32 -7.07 3.39
C VAL A 77 -10.56 -5.61 3.74
N PRO A 78 -9.66 -4.96 4.50
CA PRO A 78 -9.79 -3.56 4.87
C PRO A 78 -9.90 -2.66 3.64
N LYS A 79 -10.89 -1.78 3.65
CA LYS A 79 -11.20 -0.88 2.54
C LYS A 79 -10.28 0.36 2.58
N PRO A 80 -9.58 0.71 1.49
CA PRO A 80 -8.77 1.93 1.45
C PRO A 80 -9.60 3.19 1.72
N ILE A 81 -9.12 4.08 2.58
CA ILE A 81 -9.73 5.41 2.79
C ILE A 81 -8.86 6.46 2.10
N LYS A 82 -9.44 7.24 1.18
CA LYS A 82 -8.72 8.32 0.51
C LYS A 82 -8.32 9.40 1.52
N PRO A 83 -7.02 9.73 1.67
CA PRO A 83 -6.58 10.78 2.59
C PRO A 83 -7.18 12.13 2.21
N LYS A 84 -7.55 12.96 3.19
CA LYS A 84 -8.17 14.27 2.96
C LYS A 84 -7.28 15.22 2.16
N ASN A 85 -5.96 15.13 2.37
CA ASN A 85 -4.98 15.96 1.69
C ASN A 85 -4.60 15.42 0.30
N ALA A 86 -5.12 14.25 -0.11
CA ALA A 86 -4.67 13.58 -1.32
C ALA A 86 -4.89 14.42 -2.59
N ASP A 87 -5.91 15.28 -2.61
CA ASP A 87 -6.23 16.14 -3.76
C ASP A 87 -5.59 17.54 -3.67
N GLU A 88 -4.76 17.83 -2.66
CA GLU A 88 -4.06 19.10 -2.55
C GLU A 88 -2.91 19.19 -3.56
N ASP A 89 -2.73 20.35 -4.21
CA ASP A 89 -1.57 20.65 -5.08
C ASP A 89 -0.31 20.91 -4.24
N SER A 90 0.17 19.85 -3.60
CA SER A 90 1.37 19.84 -2.76
C SER A 90 2.13 18.52 -2.88
N VAL A 91 3.42 18.50 -2.53
CA VAL A 91 4.22 17.26 -2.49
C VAL A 91 3.61 16.25 -1.51
N ALA A 92 3.09 16.72 -0.37
CA ALA A 92 2.41 15.88 0.60
C ALA A 92 1.10 15.30 0.05
N GLY A 93 0.33 16.08 -0.70
CA GLY A 93 -0.88 15.62 -1.37
C GLY A 93 -0.60 14.58 -2.44
N LEU A 94 0.43 14.82 -3.28
CA LEU A 94 0.89 13.85 -4.28
C LEU A 94 1.33 12.53 -3.62
N TYR A 95 2.12 12.58 -2.55
CA TYR A 95 2.49 11.38 -1.78
C TYR A 95 1.26 10.62 -1.27
N SER A 96 0.33 11.31 -0.62
CA SER A 96 -0.92 10.71 -0.13
C SER A 96 -1.74 10.07 -1.25
N SER A 97 -1.77 10.70 -2.44
CA SER A 97 -2.41 10.14 -3.63
C SER A 97 -1.72 8.87 -4.13
N ILE A 98 -0.39 8.83 -4.18
CA ILE A 98 0.38 7.63 -4.57
C ILE A 98 0.15 6.48 -3.59
N ALA A 99 0.15 6.77 -2.28
CA ALA A 99 -0.12 5.79 -1.24
C ALA A 99 -1.54 5.19 -1.36
N PHE A 100 -2.55 6.04 -1.56
CA PHE A 100 -3.93 5.58 -1.77
C PHE A 100 -4.05 4.72 -3.03
N LEU A 101 -3.34 5.09 -4.10
CA LEU A 101 -3.38 4.42 -5.39
C LEU A 101 -2.71 3.03 -5.34
N GLY A 102 -1.62 2.86 -4.58
CA GLY A 102 -1.05 1.55 -4.24
C GLY A 102 -2.00 0.66 -3.44
N ALA A 103 -2.70 1.23 -2.45
CA ALA A 103 -3.72 0.52 -1.69
C ALA A 103 -4.93 0.12 -2.55
N ALA A 104 -5.35 1.00 -3.45
CA ALA A 104 -6.48 0.78 -4.37
C ALA A 104 -6.21 -0.36 -5.36
N ILE A 105 -5.04 -0.38 -6.01
CA ILE A 105 -4.69 -1.47 -6.93
C ILE A 105 -4.51 -2.79 -6.16
N THR A 106 -3.89 -2.77 -4.99
CA THR A 106 -3.81 -3.97 -4.13
C THR A 106 -5.21 -4.50 -3.82
N TYR A 107 -6.12 -3.65 -3.35
CA TYR A 107 -7.50 -4.04 -3.02
C TYR A 107 -8.23 -4.65 -4.22
N ALA A 108 -8.07 -4.07 -5.41
CA ALA A 108 -8.68 -4.58 -6.64
C ALA A 108 -8.15 -5.97 -7.02
N PHE A 109 -6.85 -6.24 -6.88
CA PHE A 109 -6.31 -7.57 -7.14
C PHE A 109 -6.70 -8.59 -6.06
N THR A 110 -6.81 -8.17 -4.80
CA THR A 110 -7.20 -9.03 -3.68
C THR A 110 -8.69 -9.41 -3.71
N THR A 111 -9.56 -8.48 -4.09
CA THR A 111 -11.03 -8.63 -3.96
C THR A 111 -11.80 -8.63 -5.27
N GLY A 112 -11.20 -8.10 -6.34
CA GLY A 112 -11.90 -7.81 -7.59
C GLY A 112 -12.73 -6.53 -7.58
N ASP A 113 -12.89 -5.87 -6.42
CA ASP A 113 -13.59 -4.59 -6.31
C ASP A 113 -12.68 -3.46 -6.79
N THR A 114 -13.12 -2.79 -7.85
CA THR A 114 -12.33 -1.74 -8.52
C THR A 114 -12.72 -0.33 -8.07
N THR A 115 -13.69 -0.17 -7.16
CA THR A 115 -14.23 1.14 -6.71
C THR A 115 -13.10 2.13 -6.39
N TYR A 116 -12.11 1.69 -5.61
CA TYR A 116 -10.99 2.54 -5.20
C TYR A 116 -10.02 2.86 -6.33
N VAL A 117 -9.93 2.01 -7.37
CA VAL A 117 -9.16 2.31 -8.59
C VAL A 117 -9.87 3.43 -9.36
N GLN A 118 -11.21 3.41 -9.45
CA GLN A 118 -11.94 4.51 -10.08
C GLN A 118 -11.79 5.83 -9.32
N ASP A 119 -11.82 5.79 -7.99
CA ASP A 119 -11.68 6.97 -7.11
C ASP A 119 -10.24 7.49 -6.99
N SER A 120 -9.26 6.70 -7.44
CA SER A 120 -7.84 7.06 -7.39
C SER A 120 -7.44 8.10 -8.44
N ALA A 121 -6.24 8.64 -8.24
CA ALA A 121 -5.61 9.59 -9.15
C ALA A 121 -4.97 8.96 -10.40
N PHE A 122 -5.14 7.65 -10.66
CA PHE A 122 -4.66 7.05 -11.90
C PHE A 122 -5.24 7.80 -13.11
N ASN A 123 -4.46 7.93 -14.18
CA ASN A 123 -5.01 8.40 -15.45
C ASN A 123 -6.04 7.38 -16.00
N GLU A 124 -6.89 7.84 -16.91
CA GLU A 124 -8.00 7.02 -17.44
C GLU A 124 -7.52 5.78 -18.21
N ALA A 125 -6.34 5.83 -18.82
CA ALA A 125 -5.76 4.69 -19.52
C ALA A 125 -5.39 3.57 -18.53
N THR A 126 -4.66 3.90 -17.46
CA THR A 126 -4.27 2.93 -16.44
C THR A 126 -5.47 2.41 -15.65
N LYS A 127 -6.46 3.27 -15.34
CA LYS A 127 -7.73 2.79 -14.75
C LYS A 127 -8.37 1.71 -15.61
N LYS A 128 -8.52 1.96 -16.92
CA LYS A 128 -9.09 0.98 -17.86
C LYS A 128 -8.28 -0.30 -17.95
N GLU A 129 -6.96 -0.21 -17.92
CA GLU A 129 -6.07 -1.38 -17.94
C GLU A 129 -6.30 -2.26 -16.70
N ILE A 130 -6.32 -1.66 -15.51
CA ILE A 130 -6.54 -2.38 -14.25
C ILE A 130 -7.94 -2.98 -14.19
N ILE A 131 -8.97 -2.19 -14.53
CA ILE A 131 -10.38 -2.64 -14.49
C ILE A 131 -10.63 -3.80 -15.45
N ASN A 132 -10.01 -3.78 -16.63
CA ASN A 132 -10.13 -4.85 -17.63
C ASN A 132 -9.10 -5.97 -17.44
N ASN A 133 -8.24 -5.89 -16.42
CA ASN A 133 -7.24 -6.90 -16.15
C ASN A 133 -7.93 -8.25 -15.88
N ARG A 134 -7.44 -9.30 -16.56
CA ARG A 134 -8.01 -10.66 -16.48
C ARG A 134 -8.03 -11.18 -15.04
N VAL A 135 -6.99 -10.91 -14.25
CA VAL A 135 -6.87 -11.36 -12.86
C VAL A 135 -7.93 -10.69 -12.01
N VAL A 136 -7.98 -9.35 -12.01
CA VAL A 136 -8.98 -8.55 -11.28
C VAL A 136 -10.41 -9.01 -11.59
N ARG A 137 -10.73 -9.20 -12.89
CA ARG A 137 -12.04 -9.70 -13.31
C ARG A 137 -12.34 -11.10 -12.79
N LYS A 138 -11.37 -12.02 -12.85
CA LYS A 138 -11.56 -13.38 -12.31
C LYS A 138 -11.72 -13.35 -10.79
N THR A 139 -11.00 -12.49 -10.08
CA THR A 139 -11.15 -12.30 -8.63
C THR A 139 -12.57 -11.84 -8.30
N ALA A 140 -13.10 -10.86 -9.04
CA ALA A 140 -14.47 -10.37 -8.86
C ALA A 140 -15.53 -11.47 -9.11
N GLU A 141 -15.24 -12.41 -10.01
CA GLU A 141 -16.09 -13.57 -10.30
C GLU A 141 -15.91 -14.73 -9.29
N GLY A 142 -15.04 -14.59 -8.28
CA GLY A 142 -14.70 -15.66 -7.34
C GLY A 142 -13.91 -16.81 -7.97
N LYS A 143 -13.31 -16.58 -9.14
CA LYS A 143 -12.57 -17.57 -9.93
C LYS A 143 -11.05 -17.50 -9.76
N HIS A 144 -10.57 -16.53 -8.99
CA HIS A 144 -9.17 -16.37 -8.69
C HIS A 144 -9.01 -15.74 -7.30
N TRP A 145 -8.00 -16.19 -6.55
CA TRP A 145 -7.49 -15.46 -5.40
C TRP A 145 -6.06 -15.88 -5.12
N GLU A 146 -5.27 -14.96 -4.57
CA GLU A 146 -3.89 -15.20 -4.17
C GLU A 146 -3.79 -15.31 -2.65
N ALA A 147 -2.83 -16.10 -2.15
CA ALA A 147 -2.58 -16.27 -0.71
C ALA A 147 -2.38 -14.92 0.00
N ASP A 148 -1.59 -14.07 -0.65
CA ASP A 148 -1.34 -12.68 -0.31
C ASP A 148 -0.92 -11.96 -1.59
N ILE A 149 -1.30 -10.70 -1.76
CA ILE A 149 -0.80 -9.87 -2.85
C ILE A 149 -0.68 -8.44 -2.34
N LYS A 150 0.47 -7.83 -2.61
CA LYS A 150 0.74 -6.44 -2.24
C LYS A 150 1.44 -5.74 -3.39
N LEU A 151 0.78 -4.74 -3.97
CA LEU A 151 1.28 -3.92 -5.06
C LEU A 151 1.53 -2.51 -4.52
N VAL A 152 2.79 -2.12 -4.39
CA VAL A 152 3.18 -0.82 -3.80
C VAL A 152 4.15 -0.06 -4.68
N TYR A 153 4.25 1.24 -4.42
CA TYR A 153 5.22 2.12 -5.05
C TYR A 153 6.20 2.60 -3.98
N SER A 154 7.49 2.39 -4.21
CA SER A 154 8.57 2.91 -3.38
C SER A 154 9.23 4.08 -4.09
N LEU A 155 9.33 5.24 -3.44
CA LEU A 155 9.87 6.47 -4.02
C LEU A 155 11.38 6.52 -3.80
N ASP A 156 12.15 6.75 -4.87
CA ASP A 156 13.62 6.69 -4.80
C ASP A 156 14.26 7.93 -4.18
N THR A 157 13.49 9.01 -4.11
CA THR A 157 13.91 10.34 -3.66
C THR A 157 12.92 10.92 -2.67
N SER A 158 13.39 11.78 -1.78
CA SER A 158 12.59 12.39 -0.71
C SER A 158 11.54 13.37 -1.24
N GLU A 159 11.73 13.93 -2.43
CA GLU A 159 10.82 14.89 -3.07
C GLU A 159 10.81 14.68 -4.59
N PRO A 160 9.70 14.97 -5.29
CA PRO A 160 9.64 14.95 -6.75
C PRO A 160 10.35 16.17 -7.34
N THR A 161 10.73 16.08 -8.61
CA THR A 161 11.14 17.25 -9.41
C THR A 161 9.93 17.87 -10.10
N LYS A 162 9.84 19.20 -10.16
CA LYS A 162 8.76 19.91 -10.87
C LYS A 162 9.32 20.67 -12.06
N GLU A 163 8.75 20.43 -13.25
CA GLU A 163 9.04 21.17 -14.47
C GLU A 163 7.73 21.74 -15.03
N GLY A 164 7.57 23.07 -14.97
CA GLY A 164 6.29 23.71 -15.31
C GLY A 164 5.16 23.27 -14.37
N ASP A 165 4.13 22.63 -14.94
CA ASP A 165 2.96 22.11 -14.22
C ASP A 165 3.05 20.62 -13.87
N GLU A 166 4.14 19.95 -14.29
CA GLU A 166 4.30 18.50 -14.14
C GLU A 166 5.31 18.15 -13.05
N TYR A 167 4.88 17.25 -12.16
CA TYR A 167 5.73 16.60 -11.18
C TYR A 167 6.24 15.28 -11.75
N THR A 168 7.51 14.99 -11.50
CA THR A 168 8.12 13.70 -11.81
C THR A 168 8.77 13.10 -10.57
N TRP A 169 8.44 11.85 -10.26
CA TRP A 169 9.00 11.13 -9.12
C TRP A 169 9.58 9.78 -9.55
N PRO A 170 10.91 9.55 -9.41
CA PRO A 170 11.47 8.22 -9.65
C PRO A 170 10.94 7.24 -8.60
N TYR A 171 10.56 6.05 -9.06
CA TYR A 171 9.97 5.03 -8.20
C TYR A 171 10.38 3.61 -8.60
N GLN A 172 10.18 2.71 -7.65
CA GLN A 172 10.19 1.26 -7.84
C GLN A 172 8.78 0.72 -7.59
N GLY A 173 8.16 0.14 -8.61
CA GLY A 173 6.94 -0.65 -8.48
C GLY A 173 7.32 -2.01 -7.91
N ILE A 174 6.77 -2.37 -6.75
CA ILE A 174 7.09 -3.62 -6.07
C ILE A 174 5.82 -4.47 -6.06
N SER A 175 5.87 -5.59 -6.77
CA SER A 175 4.83 -6.62 -6.75
C SER A 175 5.28 -7.72 -5.81
N ARG A 176 4.59 -7.87 -4.68
CA ARG A 176 4.81 -8.94 -3.73
C ARG A 176 3.66 -9.93 -3.80
N HIS A 177 4.01 -11.16 -4.06
CA HIS A 177 3.11 -12.28 -4.27
C HIS A 177 3.22 -13.27 -3.13
N GLY A 178 2.12 -13.92 -2.80
CA GLY A 178 2.07 -14.97 -1.80
C GLY A 178 2.67 -16.28 -2.31
N ALA A 179 2.64 -17.32 -1.47
CA ALA A 179 3.20 -18.62 -1.84
C ALA A 179 2.39 -19.37 -2.91
N TYR A 180 1.14 -18.98 -3.16
CA TYR A 180 0.26 -19.61 -4.13
C TYR A 180 -0.86 -18.69 -4.60
N TYR A 181 -1.47 -19.05 -5.72
CA TYR A 181 -2.79 -18.58 -6.11
C TYR A 181 -3.70 -19.75 -6.48
N VAL A 182 -5.01 -19.54 -6.37
CA VAL A 182 -6.04 -20.49 -6.73
C VAL A 182 -6.76 -20.01 -7.97
N GLU A 183 -7.07 -20.92 -8.89
CA GLU A 183 -8.02 -20.68 -9.97
C GLU A 183 -9.17 -21.67 -9.91
N VAL A 184 -10.39 -21.19 -10.13
CA VAL A 184 -11.60 -22.00 -10.22
C VAL A 184 -12.14 -21.97 -11.64
N ASP A 185 -12.26 -23.15 -12.24
CA ASP A 185 -12.83 -23.36 -13.57
C ASP A 185 -13.97 -24.38 -13.50
N GLY A 186 -15.19 -23.86 -13.34
CA GLY A 186 -16.38 -24.68 -13.11
C GLY A 186 -16.22 -25.51 -11.83
N PRO A 187 -16.31 -26.86 -11.89
CA PRO A 187 -16.14 -27.72 -10.74
C PRO A 187 -14.68 -27.99 -10.35
N LYS A 188 -13.70 -27.48 -11.12
CA LYS A 188 -12.27 -27.73 -10.88
C LYS A 188 -11.64 -26.56 -10.15
N THR A 189 -10.90 -26.86 -9.10
CA THR A 189 -10.06 -25.91 -8.37
C THR A 189 -8.60 -26.33 -8.51
N SER A 190 -7.76 -25.38 -8.91
CA SER A 190 -6.31 -25.59 -9.07
C SER A 190 -5.56 -24.65 -8.14
N VAL A 191 -4.68 -25.21 -7.31
CA VAL A 191 -3.72 -24.44 -6.50
C VAL A 191 -2.38 -24.41 -7.23
N ASN A 192 -1.88 -23.22 -7.50
CA ASN A 192 -0.64 -22.98 -8.23
C ASN A 192 0.37 -22.33 -7.29
N PHE A 193 1.48 -23.01 -7.02
CA PHE A 193 2.52 -22.49 -6.15
C PHE A 193 3.45 -21.52 -6.89
N ILE A 194 3.80 -20.42 -6.21
CA ILE A 194 4.72 -19.41 -6.69
C ILE A 194 6.06 -19.65 -6.01
N SER A 195 7.12 -19.88 -6.80
CA SER A 195 8.48 -20.01 -6.27
C SER A 195 8.91 -18.74 -5.53
N GLU A 196 9.66 -18.89 -4.44
CA GLU A 196 10.16 -17.76 -3.64
C GLU A 196 10.86 -16.68 -4.48
N SER A 197 11.64 -17.08 -5.50
CA SER A 197 12.32 -16.15 -6.42
C SER A 197 11.37 -15.31 -7.30
N SER A 198 10.09 -15.68 -7.37
CA SER A 198 9.05 -14.98 -8.13
C SER A 198 8.03 -14.30 -7.21
N GLN A 199 8.21 -14.40 -5.88
CA GLN A 199 7.31 -13.76 -4.92
C GLN A 199 7.57 -12.26 -4.76
N GLU A 200 8.68 -11.74 -5.27
CA GLU A 200 8.92 -10.31 -5.35
C GLU A 200 9.46 -9.95 -6.74
N THR A 201 8.83 -8.95 -7.36
CA THR A 201 9.33 -8.34 -8.60
C THR A 201 9.39 -6.83 -8.41
N ILE A 202 10.51 -6.24 -8.85
CA ILE A 202 10.76 -4.80 -8.78
C ILE A 202 10.85 -4.26 -10.21
N THR A 203 10.05 -3.24 -10.49
CA THR A 203 10.02 -2.56 -11.79
C THR A 203 10.34 -1.08 -11.57
N PRO A 204 11.52 -0.59 -11.98
CA PRO A 204 11.85 0.82 -11.89
C PRO A 204 11.07 1.64 -12.92
N GLY A 205 10.85 2.91 -12.61
CA GLY A 205 10.22 3.83 -13.53
C GLY A 205 10.08 5.24 -12.98
N ARG A 206 9.21 6.00 -13.62
CA ARG A 206 8.90 7.39 -13.27
C ARG A 206 7.40 7.58 -13.14
N ILE A 207 7.00 8.17 -12.03
CA ILE A 207 5.64 8.70 -11.83
C ILE A 207 5.61 10.08 -12.48
N LYS A 208 4.61 10.32 -13.33
CA LYS A 208 4.28 11.62 -13.89
C LYS A 208 2.95 12.08 -13.30
N ALA A 209 2.90 13.28 -12.73
CA ALA A 209 1.70 13.78 -12.09
C ALA A 209 1.44 15.24 -12.45
N LYS A 210 0.20 15.54 -12.80
CA LYS A 210 -0.30 16.91 -12.98
C LYS A 210 -1.48 17.16 -12.05
N HIS A 211 -1.52 18.34 -11.45
CA HIS A 211 -2.70 18.79 -10.72
C HIS A 211 -3.58 19.61 -11.66
N THR A 212 -4.82 19.18 -11.87
CA THR A 212 -5.74 19.81 -12.81
C THR A 212 -7.15 19.77 -12.25
N GLY A 213 -7.85 20.90 -12.22
CA GLY A 213 -9.25 20.93 -11.79
C GLY A 213 -9.47 20.45 -10.35
N GLY A 214 -8.51 20.72 -9.46
CA GLY A 214 -8.64 20.34 -8.04
C GLY A 214 -8.29 18.90 -7.70
N HIS A 215 -7.73 18.13 -8.64
CA HIS A 215 -7.34 16.74 -8.42
C HIS A 215 -6.05 16.37 -9.17
N TRP A 216 -5.39 15.31 -8.72
CA TRP A 216 -4.23 14.75 -9.41
C TRP A 216 -4.63 13.84 -10.56
N VAL A 217 -3.84 13.88 -11.63
CA VAL A 217 -3.83 12.88 -12.70
C VAL A 217 -2.42 12.31 -12.78
N ILE A 218 -2.30 11.01 -12.51
CA ILE A 218 -1.04 10.30 -12.32
C ILE A 218 -0.89 9.20 -13.38
N SER A 219 0.25 9.18 -14.07
CA SER A 219 0.66 8.11 -14.98
C SER A 219 2.01 7.54 -14.58
N PHE A 220 2.26 6.31 -15.01
CA PHE A 220 3.47 5.57 -14.73
C PHE A 220 4.18 5.27 -16.04
N GLU A 221 5.47 5.60 -16.09
CA GLU A 221 6.37 5.25 -17.17
C GLU A 221 7.35 4.21 -16.64
N THR A 222 7.32 3.00 -17.18
CA THR A 222 8.30 1.96 -16.82
C THR A 222 9.55 2.14 -17.66
N ASP A 223 10.73 2.03 -17.04
CA ASP A 223 11.97 2.00 -17.80
C ASP A 223 12.02 0.66 -18.58
N GLU A 224 12.08 0.73 -19.91
CA GLU A 224 11.89 -0.39 -20.86
C GLU A 224 12.93 -1.54 -20.73
N SER A 225 13.79 -1.53 -19.70
CA SER A 225 14.85 -2.51 -19.47
C SER A 225 14.50 -3.63 -18.49
N ALA A 226 13.30 -3.65 -17.89
CA ALA A 226 12.92 -4.62 -16.85
C ALA A 226 11.78 -5.60 -17.25
N SER A 227 11.59 -5.89 -18.53
CA SER A 227 10.75 -7.03 -18.93
C SER A 227 11.52 -8.34 -18.73
N PRO A 228 11.07 -9.30 -17.89
CA PRO A 228 11.51 -10.68 -18.03
C PRO A 228 10.94 -11.18 -19.36
N SER A 229 11.86 -11.49 -20.27
CA SER A 229 11.57 -12.07 -21.57
C SER A 229 10.59 -13.24 -21.44
N ALA A 230 9.38 -13.06 -21.97
CA ALA A 230 8.57 -14.20 -22.37
C ALA A 230 9.35 -14.90 -23.48
N SER A 231 10.03 -15.99 -23.14
CA SER A 231 10.67 -16.88 -24.10
C SER A 231 9.61 -17.41 -25.05
N SER A 232 9.43 -16.74 -26.19
CA SER A 232 8.82 -17.36 -27.34
C SER A 232 9.79 -18.43 -27.84
N SER A 233 9.61 -19.65 -27.34
CA SER A 233 10.19 -20.84 -27.95
C SER A 233 9.64 -20.96 -29.36
N ARG A 234 10.31 -20.30 -30.31
CA ARG A 234 10.27 -20.69 -31.72
C ARG A 234 10.89 -22.06 -31.79
N SER A 235 10.06 -23.10 -31.68
CA SER A 235 10.44 -24.46 -32.00
C SER A 235 10.58 -24.55 -33.52
N SER A 236 11.75 -24.20 -34.03
CA SER A 236 12.20 -24.61 -35.36
C SER A 236 12.75 -26.02 -35.24
N SER A 237 12.10 -27.00 -35.85
CA SER A 237 12.70 -28.30 -36.16
C SER A 237 12.03 -28.88 -37.39
N ILE A 238 12.84 -28.87 -38.47
CA ILE A 238 12.97 -29.81 -39.60
C ILE A 238 11.68 -30.43 -40.16
#